data_AF-G9K761-F1
#
_entry.id   AF-G9K761-F1
#
_cell.length_a   1.000
_cell.length_b   1.000
_cell.length_c   1.000
_cell.angle_alpha   90.00
_cell.angle_beta   90.00
_cell.angle_gamma   90.00
#
_symmetry.space_group_name_H-M   'P 1'
#
loop_
_entity.id
_entity.type
_entity.pdbx_description
1 polymer ?
#
loop_
_entity_poly.entity_id
_entity_poly.type
_entity_poly.pdbx_seq_one_letter_code
_entity_poly.pdbx_strand_id
1 'polypeptide(L)'
;NEGDAIKVFVRIRPPTEGSGSADGEQNLCLSVLSSTTLRLHSNPEPKTFTFDHVADMHTTQESVFSAVAKGIVESCMSGYNGTIFAYGQTGSGKTFTMMGPSESDHFSHNLRGVIP
;
A
#
# COMPACT_ATOMS: atom_id res chain seq x y z
N ASN A 1 -10.61 -21.84 -19.88
CA ASN A 1 -10.81 -21.47 -18.46
C ASN A 1 -9.53 -20.86 -17.93
N GLU A 2 -9.37 -19.55 -18.08
CA GLU A 2 -8.40 -18.82 -17.26
C GLU A 2 -9.02 -18.68 -15.87
N GLY A 3 -8.31 -19.13 -14.84
CA GLY A 3 -8.70 -18.88 -13.45
C GLY A 3 -8.43 -17.43 -13.08
N ASP A 4 -9.24 -16.86 -12.20
CA ASP A 4 -8.99 -15.52 -11.66
C ASP A 4 -7.89 -15.59 -10.60
N ALA A 5 -6.77 -14.91 -10.85
CA ALA A 5 -5.63 -14.89 -9.94
C ALA A 5 -5.89 -13.94 -8.77
N ILE A 6 -5.25 -14.18 -7.63
CA ILE A 6 -5.26 -13.19 -6.55
C ILE A 6 -4.60 -11.89 -7.04
N LYS A 7 -5.16 -10.74 -6.65
CA LYS A 7 -4.58 -9.43 -6.93
C LYS A 7 -3.67 -9.01 -5.79
N VAL A 8 -2.46 -8.57 -6.11
CA VAL A 8 -1.43 -8.14 -5.17
C VAL A 8 -1.14 -6.66 -5.36
N PHE A 9 -1.26 -5.90 -4.27
CA PHE A 9 -1.03 -4.46 -4.25
C PHE A 9 0.12 -4.16 -3.29
N VAL A 10 1.02 -3.28 -3.71
CA VAL A 10 2.09 -2.77 -2.83
C VAL A 10 1.79 -1.33 -2.47
N ARG A 11 1.84 -1.02 -1.17
CA ARG A 11 1.72 0.34 -0.65
C ARG A 11 2.98 0.71 0.13
N ILE A 12 3.67 1.75 -0.31
CA ILE A 12 4.86 2.27 0.35
C ILE A 12 4.43 3.41 1.26
N ARG A 13 4.66 3.30 2.58
CA ARG A 13 4.40 4.42 3.50
C ARG A 13 5.49 5.49 3.41
N PRO A 14 5.19 6.76 3.72
CA PRO A 14 6.22 7.74 3.98
C PRO A 14 7.23 7.27 5.04
N PRO A 15 8.52 7.59 4.92
CA PRO A 15 9.50 7.41 5.97
C PRO A 15 9.07 8.11 7.26
N THR A 16 9.52 7.61 8.42
CA THR A 16 9.28 8.31 9.68
C THR A 16 10.17 9.55 9.73
N GLU A 17 9.66 10.68 10.23
CA GLU A 17 10.48 11.88 10.42
C GLU A 17 11.72 11.55 11.27
N GLY A 18 12.90 12.02 10.83
CA GLY A 18 14.18 11.74 11.50
C GLY A 18 14.83 10.40 11.16
N SER A 19 14.27 9.59 10.24
CA SER A 19 14.91 8.36 9.75
C SER A 19 15.96 8.57 8.65
N GLY A 20 16.28 9.82 8.32
CA GLY A 20 17.34 10.16 7.38
C GLY A 20 18.74 9.99 7.98
N SER A 21 19.71 9.63 7.15
CA SER A 21 21.14 9.73 7.49
C SER A 21 21.54 11.19 7.73
N ALA A 22 22.60 11.40 8.52
CA ALA A 22 23.14 12.72 8.85
C ALA A 22 23.55 13.59 7.64
N ASP A 23 23.57 13.01 6.42
CA ASP A 23 23.95 13.63 5.16
C ASP A 23 22.78 14.26 4.36
N GLY A 24 21.55 14.29 4.89
CA GLY A 24 20.43 15.00 4.27
C GLY A 24 19.82 14.35 3.02
N GLU A 25 20.51 13.38 2.40
CA GLU A 25 19.91 12.50 1.39
C GLU A 25 19.16 11.35 2.05
N GLN A 26 17.84 11.29 1.84
CA GLN A 26 17.05 10.10 2.16
C GLN A 26 17.40 9.00 1.15
N ASN A 27 18.39 8.16 1.48
CA ASN A 27 18.73 6.98 0.70
C ASN A 27 17.64 5.91 0.83
N LEU A 28 16.55 6.07 0.08
CA LEU A 28 15.47 5.09 -0.01
C LEU A 28 15.99 3.84 -0.72
N CYS A 29 15.78 2.67 -0.11
CA CYS A 29 16.12 1.39 -0.74
C CYS A 29 15.12 0.96 -1.83
N LEU A 30 14.05 1.73 -2.05
CA LEU A 30 12.97 1.44 -2.97
C LEU A 30 12.69 2.63 -3.90
N SER A 31 12.35 2.34 -5.16
CA SER A 31 11.82 3.33 -6.11
C SER A 31 10.63 2.77 -6.88
N VAL A 32 9.58 3.57 -7.02
CA VAL A 32 8.43 3.24 -7.87
C VAL A 32 8.76 3.64 -9.30
N LEU A 33 8.76 2.68 -10.22
CA LEU A 33 9.05 2.91 -11.64
C LEU A 33 7.78 3.20 -12.46
N SER A 34 6.65 2.61 -12.05
CA SER A 34 5.33 2.82 -12.64
C SER A 34 4.24 2.45 -11.64
N SER A 35 2.97 2.62 -12.02
CA SER A 35 1.81 2.16 -11.23
C SER A 35 1.75 0.66 -11.00
N THR A 36 2.61 -0.16 -11.62
CA THR A 36 2.64 -1.62 -11.49
C THR A 36 4.02 -2.15 -11.14
N THR A 37 5.06 -1.32 -11.13
CA THR A 37 6.46 -1.77 -11.09
C THR A 37 7.25 -1.00 -10.05
N LEU A 38 7.96 -1.73 -9.19
CA LEU A 38 8.90 -1.18 -8.21
C LEU A 38 10.29 -1.78 -8.36
N ARG A 39 11.29 -1.00 -7.98
CA ARG A 39 12.70 -1.41 -7.91
C ARG A 39 13.19 -1.38 -6.47
N LEU A 40 13.81 -2.48 -6.05
CA LEU A 40 14.59 -2.61 -4.84
C LEU A 40 16.08 -2.42 -5.18
N HIS A 41 16.72 -1.44 -4.55
CA HIS A 41 18.14 -1.14 -4.72
C HIS A 41 18.99 -2.08 -3.86
N SER A 42 19.06 -3.35 -4.26
CA SER A 42 19.94 -4.35 -3.66
C SER A 42 21.32 -4.38 -4.31
N ASN A 43 22.32 -4.82 -3.54
CA ASN A 43 23.67 -5.10 -4.04
C ASN A 43 23.88 -6.62 -4.21
N PRO A 44 24.61 -7.08 -5.24
CA PRO A 44 25.28 -6.29 -6.27
C PRO A 44 24.34 -5.75 -7.37
N GLU A 45 23.16 -6.35 -7.55
CA GLU A 45 22.21 -5.98 -8.60
C GLU A 45 20.84 -5.60 -8.04
N PRO A 46 20.21 -4.54 -8.57
CA PRO A 46 18.87 -4.15 -8.19
C PRO A 46 17.83 -5.14 -8.71
N LYS A 47 16.75 -5.35 -7.94
CA LYS A 47 15.64 -6.24 -8.31
C LYS A 47 14.40 -5.44 -8.67
N THR A 48 13.71 -5.86 -9.73
CA THR A 48 12.45 -5.24 -10.17
C THR A 48 11.31 -6.23 -9.98
N PHE A 49 10.19 -5.74 -9.46
CA PHE A 49 8.99 -6.52 -9.19
C PHE A 49 7.78 -5.87 -9.85
N THR A 50 6.88 -6.70 -10.37
CA THR A 50 5.61 -6.27 -10.99
C THR A 50 4.43 -6.81 -10.18
N PHE A 51 3.44 -5.95 -9.95
CA PHE A 51 2.23 -6.20 -9.17
C PHE A 51 1.02 -5.63 -9.91
N ASP A 52 -0.19 -5.95 -9.44
CA ASP A 52 -1.42 -5.36 -9.98
C ASP A 52 -1.46 -3.84 -9.77
N HIS A 53 -0.88 -3.36 -8.65
CA HIS A 53 -0.68 -1.93 -8.42
C HIS A 53 0.45 -1.65 -7.41
N VAL A 54 1.15 -0.54 -7.61
CA VAL A 54 2.15 0.01 -6.69
C VAL A 54 1.74 1.45 -6.34
N ALA A 55 1.36 1.64 -5.09
CA ALA A 55 1.04 2.92 -4.47
C ALA A 55 2.29 3.47 -3.76
N ASP A 56 2.71 4.67 -4.15
CA ASP A 56 3.85 5.37 -3.56
C ASP A 56 3.50 6.04 -2.22
N MET A 57 4.48 6.75 -1.64
CA MET A 57 4.33 7.45 -0.36
C MET A 57 3.34 8.62 -0.37
N HIS A 58 2.94 9.09 -1.55
CA HIS A 58 1.98 10.20 -1.70
C HIS A 58 0.55 9.71 -1.91
N THR A 59 0.35 8.39 -2.05
CA THR A 59 -0.96 7.81 -2.32
C THR A 59 -1.90 7.92 -1.12
N THR A 60 -3.07 8.52 -1.34
CA THR A 60 -4.10 8.78 -0.31
C THR A 60 -4.88 7.52 0.06
N GLN A 61 -5.55 7.55 1.23
CA GLN A 61 -6.44 6.46 1.67
C GLN A 61 -7.58 6.19 0.66
N GLU A 62 -8.16 7.25 0.10
CA GLU A 62 -9.22 7.15 -0.91
C GLU A 62 -8.75 6.48 -2.20
N SER A 63 -7.51 6.80 -2.63
CA SER A 63 -6.90 6.16 -3.80
C SER A 63 -6.67 4.67 -3.55
N VAL A 64 -6.23 4.29 -2.36
CA VAL A 64 -6.07 2.88 -1.96
C VAL A 64 -7.41 2.14 -1.97
N PHE A 65 -8.47 2.73 -1.40
CA PHE A 65 -9.80 2.12 -1.44
C PHE A 65 -10.28 1.91 -2.88
N SER A 66 -10.13 2.93 -3.73
CA SER A 66 -10.55 2.88 -5.13
C SER A 66 -9.82 1.80 -5.93
N ALA A 67 -8.51 1.64 -5.68
CA ALA A 67 -7.68 0.65 -6.37
C ALA A 67 -7.89 -0.78 -5.86
N VAL A 68 -8.04 -0.98 -4.54
CA VAL A 68 -8.03 -2.31 -3.90
C VAL A 68 -9.44 -2.82 -3.61
N ALA A 69 -10.28 -2.00 -2.99
CA ALA A 69 -11.49 -2.45 -2.32
C ALA A 69 -12.75 -2.30 -3.17
N LYS A 70 -12.83 -1.26 -4.00
CA LYS A 70 -14.02 -0.95 -4.81
C LYS A 70 -14.50 -2.15 -5.63
N GLY A 71 -13.61 -2.79 -6.40
CA GLY A 71 -13.96 -3.95 -7.20
C GLY A 71 -14.37 -5.18 -6.37
N ILE A 72 -13.77 -5.35 -5.19
CA ILE A 72 -14.15 -6.42 -4.27
C ILE A 72 -15.56 -6.20 -3.71
N VAL A 73 -15.90 -4.96 -3.34
CA VAL A 73 -17.25 -4.59 -2.88
C VAL A 73 -18.28 -4.83 -3.98
N GLU A 74 -18.00 -4.45 -5.23
CA GLU A 74 -18.88 -4.69 -6.38
C GLU A 74 -19.10 -6.20 -6.64
N SER A 75 -18.04 -7.01 -6.53
CA SER A 75 -18.14 -8.47 -6.60
C SER A 75 -18.97 -9.06 -5.45
N CYS A 76 -18.79 -8.56 -4.22
CA CYS A 76 -19.61 -8.96 -3.07
C CYS A 76 -21.09 -8.65 -3.28
N MET A 77 -21.42 -7.48 -3.85
CA MET A 77 -22.80 -7.12 -4.21
C MET A 77 -23.38 -8.03 -5.30
N SER A 78 -22.53 -8.67 -6.09
CA SER A 78 -22.90 -9.65 -7.12
C SER A 78 -22.96 -11.10 -6.60
N GLY A 79 -22.76 -11.31 -5.29
CA GLY A 79 -22.89 -12.63 -4.64
C GLY A 79 -21.59 -13.43 -4.53
N TYR A 80 -20.42 -12.82 -4.79
CA TYR A 80 -19.12 -13.47 -4.62
C TYR A 80 -18.54 -13.21 -3.23
N ASN A 81 -17.73 -14.15 -2.73
CA ASN A 81 -16.94 -13.91 -1.52
C ASN A 81 -15.72 -13.05 -1.86
N GLY A 82 -15.50 -11.98 -1.09
CA GLY A 82 -14.34 -11.11 -1.18
C GLY A 82 -13.48 -11.16 0.07
N THR A 83 -12.16 -11.11 -0.07
CA THR A 83 -11.24 -11.02 1.08
C THR A 83 -10.12 -10.04 0.76
N ILE A 84 -9.88 -9.10 1.69
CA ILE A 84 -8.77 -8.16 1.64
C ILE A 84 -8.02 -8.33 2.97
N PHE A 85 -6.71 -8.55 2.89
CA PHE A 85 -5.84 -8.56 4.07
C PHE A 85 -4.58 -7.73 3.80
N ALA A 86 -4.09 -7.06 4.84
CA ALA A 86 -2.84 -6.32 4.77
C ALA A 86 -1.69 -7.16 5.33
N TYR A 87 -0.56 -7.22 4.61
CA TYR A 87 0.62 -7.98 5.00
C TYR A 87 1.88 -7.10 5.00
N GLY A 88 2.84 -7.40 5.88
CA GLY A 88 4.10 -6.66 6.02
C GLY A 88 4.63 -6.65 7.45
N GLN A 89 5.83 -6.13 7.66
CA GLN A 89 6.47 -6.04 8.97
C GLN A 89 5.70 -5.14 9.96
N THR A 90 6.00 -5.24 11.26
CA THR A 90 5.52 -4.27 12.25
C THR A 90 5.96 -2.84 11.87
N GLY A 91 5.05 -1.87 11.97
CA GLY A 91 5.30 -0.49 11.58
C GLY A 91 5.23 -0.20 10.07
N SER A 92 4.87 -1.16 9.21
CA SER A 92 4.74 -0.94 7.76
C SER A 92 3.46 -0.23 7.31
N GLY A 93 2.51 0.03 8.22
CA GLY A 93 1.24 0.71 7.91
C GLY A 93 0.03 -0.19 7.64
N LYS A 94 0.07 -1.47 8.05
CA LYS A 94 -1.08 -2.40 7.92
C LYS A 94 -2.37 -1.86 8.56
N THR A 95 -2.33 -1.50 9.86
CA THR A 95 -3.47 -0.96 10.60
C THR A 95 -3.93 0.37 10.01
N PHE A 96 -2.99 1.26 9.67
CA PHE A 96 -3.31 2.52 9.02
C PHE A 96 -4.03 2.33 7.68
N THR A 97 -3.65 1.31 6.91
CA THR A 97 -4.31 0.98 5.63
C THR A 97 -5.71 0.43 5.84
N MET A 98 -5.88 -0.52 6.76
CA MET A 98 -7.18 -1.19 6.96
C MET A 98 -8.17 -0.34 7.77
N MET A 99 -7.73 0.32 8.83
CA MET A 99 -8.59 1.06 9.77
C MET A 99 -8.41 2.58 9.70
N GLY A 100 -7.18 3.04 9.46
CA GLY A 100 -6.80 4.46 9.59
C GLY A 100 -5.94 4.72 10.84
N PRO A 101 -5.73 5.99 11.22
CA PRO A 101 -5.00 6.34 12.44
C PRO A 101 -5.74 5.84 13.70
N SER A 102 -5.03 5.70 14.82
CA SER A 102 -5.66 5.34 16.11
C SER A 102 -6.64 6.42 16.55
N GLU A 103 -7.71 6.03 17.25
CA GLU A 103 -8.74 6.95 17.76
C GLU A 103 -8.18 8.04 18.71
N SER A 104 -7.02 7.80 19.32
CA SER A 104 -6.31 8.77 20.15
C SER A 104 -5.63 9.88 19.36
N ASP A 105 -5.43 9.70 18.06
CA ASP A 105 -4.91 10.70 17.15
C ASP A 105 -6.09 11.34 16.42
N HIS A 106 -6.11 12.68 16.33
CA HIS A 106 -7.18 13.47 15.72
C HIS A 106 -7.87 12.76 14.53
N PHE A 107 -9.10 12.29 14.74
CA PHE A 107 -9.88 11.60 13.72
C PHE A 107 -10.12 12.55 12.55
N SER A 108 -9.49 12.26 11.42
CA SER A 108 -9.67 13.03 10.20
C SER A 108 -10.33 12.14 9.15
N HIS A 109 -11.48 12.57 8.64
CA HIS A 109 -12.33 11.77 7.74
C HIS A 109 -11.61 11.33 6.44
N ASN A 110 -10.63 12.11 5.98
CA ASN A 110 -9.78 11.79 4.83
C ASN A 110 -8.70 10.72 5.13
N LEU A 111 -8.49 10.35 6.40
CA LEU A 111 -7.52 9.35 6.83
C LEU A 111 -8.15 7.99 7.19
N ARG A 112 -9.47 7.83 7.02
CA ARG A 112 -10.16 6.56 7.28
C ARG A 112 -9.60 5.43 6.42
N GLY A 113 -9.58 4.22 6.97
CA GLY A 113 -9.07 3.01 6.34
C GLY A 113 -9.93 2.46 5.20
N VAL A 114 -9.58 1.26 4.76
CA VAL A 114 -10.37 0.46 3.82
C VAL A 114 -11.67 -0.05 4.44
N ILE A 115 -11.71 -0.33 5.76
CA ILE A 115 -12.87 -0.92 6.45
C ILE A 115 -14.02 0.08 6.68
N PRO A 116 -13.70 1.36 6.89
CA PRO A 116 -13.99 2.13 8.11
C PRO A 116 -15.07 1.57 9.05
#